data_AF-A0A520ETK8-F1
#
_entry.id   AF-A0A520ETK8-F1
#
_cell.length_a   1.000
_cell.length_b   1.000
_cell.length_c   1.000
_cell.angle_alpha   90.00
_cell.angle_beta   90.00
_cell.angle_gamma   90.00
#
_symmetry.space_group_name_H-M   'P 1'
#
loop_
_entity.id
_entity.type
_entity.pdbx_description
1 polymer ?
#
loop_
_entity_poly.entity_id
_entity_poly.type
_entity_poly.pdbx_seq_one_letter_code
_entity_poly.pdbx_strand_id
1 'polypeptide(L)'
;MTTADLSALADATATAVGGAVSVMDPQGYVVAYSSVPGQPIDDVRRDGILGKQVPARYMVHHIDPDFRRSSTVHVVDVAGALPRLAVAVSVDGEYLGSIWCIASGVGIRPPAPAAVAALMRAAAAAVPLLSARHHPADADNPRVRALLTDPEVVTTPGKRYAVLAAKVESPRAQKMLVQLAGLLQLTFGNAGDSGCIVDGNTVLLVVESDDERAFAAEAEEVRRRAETAFGAAVSFAIGGPDARPAIALKHAHWVLDAIETGAQTTTFEQNRVSVTLRRAGEALSEVSLALPAVERMLSCDASEGTEYAATVLALLAHESNVAAASASLYLHPNTFRYRLRRTKELFGLDLDDVDTRLLVWMSLRLTTGR
;
A
#
# COMPACT_ATOMS: atom_id res chain seq x y z
N MET A 1 17.49 1.10 15.56
CA MET A 1 18.41 2.24 15.33
C MET A 1 17.91 3.44 16.12
N THR A 2 18.80 4.21 16.73
CA THR A 2 18.46 5.18 17.78
C THR A 2 18.52 6.63 17.30
N THR A 3 17.88 7.56 18.01
CA THR A 3 18.05 9.01 17.81
C THR A 3 19.52 9.44 17.88
N ALA A 4 20.36 8.70 18.62
CA ALA A 4 21.79 8.99 18.73
C ALA A 4 22.54 8.84 17.40
N ASP A 5 22.13 7.91 16.53
CA ASP A 5 22.75 7.68 15.23
C ASP A 5 22.49 8.86 14.27
N LEU A 6 21.28 9.43 14.30
CA LEU A 6 20.93 10.64 13.52
C LEU A 6 21.62 11.89 14.08
N SER A 7 21.77 12.01 15.40
CA SER A 7 22.53 13.11 16.00
C SER A 7 24.01 13.03 15.63
N ALA A 8 24.62 11.83 15.65
CA ALA A 8 25.99 11.63 15.21
C ALA A 8 26.18 11.96 13.72
N LEU A 9 25.22 11.58 12.87
CA LEU A 9 25.22 11.97 11.46
C LEU A 9 25.10 13.49 11.29
N ALA A 10 24.24 14.15 12.07
CA ALA A 10 24.10 15.60 12.06
C ALA A 10 25.41 16.31 12.46
N ASP A 11 26.08 15.82 13.50
CA ASP A 11 27.39 16.36 13.94
C ASP A 11 28.47 16.18 12.89
N ALA A 12 28.61 14.98 12.31
CA ALA A 12 29.57 14.71 11.24
C ALA A 12 29.32 15.59 10.01
N THR A 13 28.05 15.75 9.63
CA THR A 13 27.64 16.63 8.51
C THR A 13 27.96 18.08 8.82
N ALA A 14 27.70 18.52 10.04
CA ALA A 14 27.97 19.89 10.46
C ALA A 14 29.48 20.21 10.44
N THR A 15 30.32 19.29 10.90
CA THR A 15 31.78 19.43 10.82
C THR A 15 32.26 19.48 9.37
N ALA A 16 31.68 18.67 8.48
CA ALA A 16 32.07 18.63 7.07
C ALA A 16 31.62 19.87 6.28
N VAL A 17 30.46 20.44 6.62
CA VAL A 17 29.89 21.62 5.93
C VAL A 17 30.34 22.93 6.57
N GLY A 18 30.71 22.92 7.86
CA GLY A 18 31.04 24.13 8.63
C GLY A 18 29.80 24.91 9.09
N GLY A 19 28.66 24.23 9.24
CA GLY A 19 27.37 24.86 9.52
C GLY A 19 26.51 24.06 10.49
N ALA A 20 25.48 24.70 11.01
CA ALA A 20 24.55 24.10 11.97
C ALA A 20 23.53 23.21 11.26
N VAL A 21 23.61 21.90 11.48
CA VAL A 21 22.74 20.90 10.86
C VAL A 21 21.57 20.53 11.75
N SER A 22 20.41 20.35 11.13
CA SER A 22 19.20 19.75 11.69
C SER A 22 18.60 18.76 10.69
N VAL A 23 18.03 17.67 11.20
CA VAL A 23 17.36 16.63 10.42
C VAL A 23 15.87 16.64 10.78
N MET A 24 15.02 16.60 9.77
CA MET A 24 13.56 16.68 9.92
C MET A 24 12.88 15.46 9.31
N ASP A 25 11.76 15.04 9.91
CA ASP A 25 10.84 14.09 9.29
C ASP A 25 9.94 14.76 8.23
N PRO A 26 9.05 14.00 7.55
CA PRO A 26 8.22 14.57 6.49
C PRO A 26 7.16 15.56 6.96
N GLN A 27 6.84 15.58 8.26
CA GLN A 27 5.90 16.51 8.89
C GLN A 27 6.61 17.76 9.44
N GLY A 28 7.93 17.84 9.28
CA GLY A 28 8.76 18.97 9.72
C GLY A 28 9.10 18.92 11.21
N TYR A 29 8.96 17.78 11.88
CA TYR A 29 9.48 17.61 13.24
C TYR A 29 10.99 17.46 13.19
N VAL A 30 11.68 18.13 14.12
CA VAL A 30 13.14 18.03 14.28
C VAL A 30 13.44 16.72 14.98
N VAL A 31 13.96 15.74 14.23
CA VAL A 31 14.26 14.40 14.74
C VAL A 31 15.69 14.26 15.24
N ALA A 32 16.61 15.09 14.74
CA ALA A 32 17.97 15.22 15.24
C ALA A 32 18.55 16.58 14.88
N TYR A 33 19.60 16.97 15.58
CA TYR A 33 20.33 18.20 15.32
C TYR A 33 21.77 18.05 15.80
N SER A 34 22.65 18.86 15.21
CA SER A 34 24.06 18.93 15.59
C SER A 34 24.28 19.79 16.83
N SER A 35 25.27 19.41 17.63
CA SER A 35 25.68 20.01 18.89
C SER A 35 27.14 20.51 18.89
N VAL A 36 27.76 20.64 17.71
CA VAL A 36 29.15 21.11 17.57
C VAL A 36 29.31 22.56 18.07
N PRO A 37 30.31 22.87 18.92
CA PRO A 37 30.57 24.23 19.41
C PRO A 37 30.89 25.24 18.28
N GLY A 38 30.48 26.49 18.46
CA GLY A 38 30.83 27.60 17.56
C GLY A 38 30.03 27.69 16.26
N GLN A 39 29.02 26.83 16.08
CA GLN A 39 28.13 26.90 14.93
C GLN A 39 27.23 28.15 14.93
N PRO A 40 26.84 28.68 13.74
CA PRO A 40 25.82 29.72 13.64
C PRO A 40 24.45 29.20 14.11
N ILE A 41 23.75 29.97 14.95
CA ILE A 41 22.40 29.64 15.43
C ILE A 41 21.49 30.86 15.24
N ASP A 42 20.32 30.64 14.66
CA ASP A 42 19.25 31.64 14.60
C ASP A 42 18.01 31.19 15.39
N ASP A 43 17.05 32.12 15.52
CA ASP A 43 15.82 31.89 16.28
C ASP A 43 14.98 30.76 15.66
N VAL A 44 14.97 30.62 14.34
CA VAL A 44 14.22 29.57 13.64
C VAL A 44 14.69 28.17 14.05
N ARG A 45 16.01 27.95 14.08
CA ARG A 45 16.58 26.68 14.53
C ARG A 45 16.37 26.47 16.01
N ARG A 46 16.55 27.51 16.84
CA ARG A 46 16.37 27.43 18.29
C ARG A 46 14.93 27.03 18.64
N ASP A 47 13.96 27.75 18.08
CA ASP A 47 12.53 27.51 18.30
C ASP A 47 12.13 26.14 17.76
N GLY A 48 12.67 25.73 16.61
CA GLY A 48 12.40 24.43 16.02
C GLY A 48 12.92 23.24 16.84
N ILE A 49 14.08 23.40 17.48
CA ILE A 49 14.64 22.37 18.38
C ILE A 49 13.83 22.31 19.68
N LEU A 50 13.55 23.46 20.30
CA LEU A 50 12.80 23.54 21.56
C LEU A 50 11.35 23.07 21.39
N GLY A 51 10.68 23.49 20.32
CA GLY A 51 9.32 23.10 19.96
C GLY A 51 9.22 21.75 19.25
N LYS A 52 10.36 21.11 18.98
CA LYS A 52 10.49 19.86 18.19
C LYS A 52 9.91 19.92 16.78
N GLN A 53 9.54 21.09 16.26
CA GLN A 53 8.95 21.25 14.94
C GLN A 53 9.31 22.59 14.32
N VAL A 54 9.51 22.62 13.01
CA VAL A 54 9.77 23.86 12.26
C VAL A 54 8.64 24.88 12.53
N PRO A 55 8.97 26.13 12.88
CA PRO A 55 7.96 27.16 13.11
C PRO A 55 7.04 27.35 11.89
N ALA A 56 5.74 27.52 12.13
CA ALA A 56 4.71 27.54 11.08
C ALA A 56 5.02 28.50 9.92
N ARG A 57 5.56 29.69 10.22
CA ARG A 57 5.92 30.70 9.21
C ARG A 57 7.01 30.25 8.22
N TYR A 58 7.85 29.28 8.59
CA TYR A 58 8.91 28.74 7.73
C TYR A 58 8.58 27.38 7.12
N MET A 59 7.49 26.74 7.57
CA MET A 59 7.08 25.41 7.12
C MET A 59 6.88 25.33 5.59
N VAL A 60 6.46 26.44 4.97
CA VAL A 60 6.24 26.53 3.51
C VAL A 60 7.45 26.04 2.68
N HIS A 61 8.68 26.27 3.16
CA HIS A 61 9.90 25.83 2.48
C HIS A 61 10.21 24.34 2.69
N HIS A 62 9.66 23.71 3.73
CA HIS A 62 9.83 22.29 4.04
C HIS A 62 8.73 21.41 3.39
N ILE A 63 7.58 22.01 3.05
CA ILE A 63 6.45 21.33 2.40
C ILE A 63 6.39 21.57 0.88
N ASP A 64 7.33 22.34 0.34
CA ASP A 64 7.44 22.63 -1.09
C ASP A 64 7.56 21.31 -1.90
N PRO A 65 6.60 20.99 -2.79
CA PRO A 65 6.64 19.79 -3.60
C PRO A 65 7.87 19.67 -4.50
N ASP A 66 8.41 20.79 -4.98
CA ASP A 66 9.57 20.79 -5.88
C ASP A 66 10.85 20.51 -5.11
N PHE A 67 10.97 21.02 -3.88
CA PHE A 67 12.04 20.64 -2.97
C PHE A 67 11.98 19.15 -2.62
N ARG A 68 10.80 18.62 -2.24
CA ARG A 68 10.64 17.22 -1.82
C ARG A 68 10.94 16.19 -2.91
N ARG A 69 10.71 16.55 -4.17
CA ARG A 69 11.04 15.72 -5.33
C ARG A 69 12.47 15.93 -5.83
N SER A 70 13.20 16.89 -5.26
CA SER A 70 14.54 17.23 -5.72
C SER A 70 15.58 16.24 -5.25
N SER A 71 16.56 15.97 -6.12
CA SER A 71 17.77 15.22 -5.81
C SER A 71 19.00 16.10 -5.69
N THR A 72 18.83 17.41 -5.50
CA THR A 72 19.92 18.39 -5.41
C THR A 72 19.82 19.22 -4.13
N VAL A 73 20.92 19.92 -3.81
CA VAL A 73 20.96 20.84 -2.66
C VAL A 73 20.34 22.19 -3.05
N HIS A 74 19.37 22.64 -2.27
CA HIS A 74 18.68 23.92 -2.42
C HIS A 74 19.31 24.98 -1.52
N VAL A 75 19.35 26.22 -2.01
CA VAL A 75 19.76 27.39 -1.23
C VAL A 75 18.51 28.16 -0.81
N VAL A 76 18.23 28.17 0.49
CA VAL A 76 17.07 28.85 1.08
C VAL A 76 17.56 30.07 1.86
N ASP A 77 17.19 31.25 1.40
CA ASP A 77 17.60 32.53 1.97
C ASP A 77 16.37 33.44 2.04
N VAL A 78 15.84 33.60 3.25
CA VAL A 78 14.53 34.20 3.50
C VAL A 78 14.59 35.16 4.68
N ALA A 79 13.73 36.17 4.69
CA ALA A 79 13.71 37.18 5.73
C ALA A 79 13.50 36.58 7.14
N GLY A 80 14.30 37.05 8.11
CA GLY A 80 14.21 36.63 9.51
C GLY A 80 14.87 35.27 9.83
N ALA A 81 15.58 34.66 8.88
CA ALA A 81 16.33 33.42 9.07
C ALA A 81 17.71 33.53 8.42
N LEU A 82 18.72 32.86 8.98
CA LEU A 82 20.02 32.76 8.32
C LEU A 82 19.94 31.92 7.03
N PRO A 83 20.79 32.16 6.02
CA PRO A 83 20.80 31.34 4.80
C PRO A 83 21.08 29.86 5.11
N ARG A 84 20.41 28.98 4.38
CA ARG A 84 20.46 27.53 4.58
C ARG A 84 20.71 26.78 3.29
N LEU A 85 21.44 25.68 3.42
CA LEU A 85 21.46 24.61 2.43
C LEU A 85 20.49 23.53 2.87
N ALA A 86 19.66 23.05 1.96
CA ALA A 86 18.65 22.03 2.23
C ALA A 86 18.76 20.89 1.23
N VAL A 87 18.59 19.66 1.69
CA VAL A 87 18.53 18.47 0.83
C VAL A 87 17.40 17.56 1.29
N ALA A 88 16.62 17.08 0.33
CA ALA A 88 15.59 16.07 0.59
C ALA A 88 16.25 14.69 0.80
N VAL A 89 15.68 13.89 1.68
CA VAL A 89 16.04 12.49 1.89
C VAL A 89 14.89 11.65 1.37
N SER A 90 15.16 10.88 0.31
CA SER A 90 14.15 10.08 -0.37
C SER A 90 14.73 8.72 -0.77
N VAL A 91 13.88 7.70 -0.85
CA VAL A 91 14.20 6.36 -1.36
C VAL A 91 13.09 5.93 -2.30
N ASP A 92 13.43 5.40 -3.47
CA ASP A 92 12.46 4.90 -4.47
C ASP A 92 11.29 5.85 -4.79
N GLY A 93 11.54 7.16 -4.73
CA GLY A 93 10.53 8.21 -4.99
C GLY A 93 9.70 8.62 -3.76
N GLU A 94 9.85 7.95 -2.62
CA GLU A 94 9.21 8.30 -1.35
C GLU A 94 10.06 9.31 -0.57
N TYR A 95 9.44 10.38 -0.07
CA TYR A 95 10.10 11.41 0.74
C TYR A 95 10.10 11.04 2.23
N LEU A 96 11.28 10.73 2.77
CA LEU A 96 11.48 10.28 4.15
C LEU A 96 11.80 11.40 5.13
N GLY A 97 12.17 12.59 4.64
CA GLY A 97 12.52 13.74 5.46
C GLY A 97 13.52 14.65 4.78
N SER A 98 14.18 15.52 5.54
CA SER A 98 15.17 16.46 4.97
C SER A 98 16.29 16.80 5.95
N ILE A 99 17.42 17.22 5.40
CA ILE A 99 18.56 17.73 6.15
C ILE A 99 18.75 19.20 5.79
N TRP A 100 18.85 20.04 6.82
CA TRP A 100 18.97 21.49 6.70
C TRP A 100 20.23 21.94 7.43
N CYS A 101 21.05 22.75 6.76
CA CYS A 101 22.28 23.28 7.31
C CYS A 101 22.26 24.81 7.24
N ILE A 102 22.35 25.49 8.39
CA ILE A 102 22.67 26.92 8.42
C ILE A 102 24.12 27.06 8.03
N ALA A 103 24.37 27.60 6.86
CA ALA A 103 25.70 28.00 6.43
C ALA A 103 25.80 29.52 6.62
N SER A 104 26.90 30.00 7.17
CA SER A 104 27.17 31.45 7.28
C SER A 104 28.46 31.75 6.53
N GLY A 105 28.40 32.55 5.45
CA GLY A 105 29.60 33.01 4.74
C GLY A 105 29.48 33.15 3.22
N VAL A 106 30.57 33.65 2.63
CA VAL A 106 30.81 33.75 1.18
C VAL A 106 30.98 32.33 0.63
N GLY A 107 30.04 31.84 -0.17
CA GLY A 107 30.05 30.46 -0.69
C GLY A 107 28.73 29.69 -0.54
N ILE A 108 27.63 30.38 -0.24
CA ILE A 108 26.27 29.83 -0.24
C ILE A 108 25.60 30.07 -1.61
N ARG A 109 26.04 31.08 -2.36
CA ARG A 109 25.58 31.38 -3.72
C ARG A 109 26.77 31.64 -4.66
N PRO A 110 27.19 30.65 -5.46
CA PRO A 110 26.75 29.24 -5.43
C PRO A 110 27.26 28.51 -4.17
N PRO A 111 26.60 27.41 -3.75
CA PRO A 111 27.08 26.59 -2.65
C PRO A 111 28.42 25.95 -2.99
N ALA A 112 29.36 25.94 -2.03
CA ALA A 112 30.65 25.29 -2.22
C ALA A 112 30.50 23.80 -2.61
N PRO A 113 31.21 23.30 -3.64
CA PRO A 113 31.05 21.91 -4.10
C PRO A 113 31.26 20.86 -3.00
N ALA A 114 32.17 21.12 -2.06
CA ALA A 114 32.41 20.24 -0.92
C ALA A 114 31.21 20.16 0.04
N ALA A 115 30.53 21.29 0.28
CA ALA A 115 29.33 21.35 1.10
C ALA A 115 28.15 20.61 0.44
N VAL A 116 27.99 20.77 -0.87
CA VAL A 116 26.98 20.03 -1.65
C VAL A 116 27.23 18.52 -1.55
N ALA A 117 28.47 18.09 -1.80
CA ALA A 117 28.82 16.67 -1.72
C ALA A 117 28.65 16.09 -0.31
N ALA A 118 28.95 16.86 0.74
CA ALA A 118 28.74 16.43 2.12
C ALA A 118 27.26 16.25 2.45
N LEU A 119 26.39 17.19 2.05
CA LEU A 119 24.95 17.09 2.26
C LEU A 119 24.33 15.93 1.47
N MET A 120 24.74 15.71 0.22
CA MET A 120 24.26 14.57 -0.57
C MET A 120 24.65 13.22 0.06
N ARG A 121 25.89 13.09 0.58
CA ARG A 121 26.30 11.90 1.32
C ARG A 121 25.53 11.73 2.62
N ALA A 122 25.28 12.83 3.34
CA ALA A 122 24.48 12.81 4.56
C ALA A 122 23.04 12.37 4.28
N ALA A 123 22.44 12.84 3.18
CA ALA A 123 21.11 12.42 2.76
C ALA A 123 21.07 10.91 2.48
N ALA A 124 22.04 10.38 1.72
CA ALA A 124 22.14 8.94 1.47
C ALA A 124 22.33 8.12 2.78
N ALA A 125 23.16 8.59 3.71
CA ALA A 125 23.37 7.95 5.00
C ALA A 125 22.14 8.05 5.93
N ALA A 126 21.30 9.07 5.75
CA ALA A 126 20.08 9.27 6.53
C ALA A 126 18.92 8.36 6.08
N VAL A 127 18.95 7.82 4.85
CA VAL A 127 17.88 6.93 4.32
C VAL A 127 17.55 5.80 5.30
N PRO A 128 18.46 4.88 5.67
CA PRO A 128 18.10 3.77 6.55
C PRO A 128 17.68 4.23 7.96
N LEU A 129 18.20 5.37 8.42
CA LEU A 129 17.86 5.96 9.72
C LEU A 129 16.46 6.57 9.76
N LEU A 130 16.05 7.23 8.69
CA LEU A 130 14.73 7.84 8.56
C LEU A 130 13.68 6.82 8.13
N SER A 131 14.01 5.84 7.28
CA SER A 131 13.12 4.71 6.98
C SER A 131 12.73 3.96 8.25
N ALA A 132 13.70 3.64 9.10
CA ALA A 132 13.45 2.98 10.40
C ALA A 132 12.63 3.83 11.39
N ARG A 133 12.39 5.12 11.11
CA ARG A 133 11.54 6.02 11.91
C ARG A 133 10.21 6.34 11.26
N HIS A 134 10.15 6.37 9.93
CA HIS A 134 8.92 6.50 9.16
C HIS A 134 7.99 5.30 9.40
N HIS A 135 8.61 4.15 9.70
CA HIS A 135 7.98 3.01 10.35
C HIS A 135 8.20 3.11 11.88
N PRO A 136 7.24 3.63 12.67
CA PRO A 136 7.44 3.83 14.09
C PRO A 136 7.70 2.49 14.81
N ALA A 137 8.78 2.47 15.59
CA ALA A 137 9.33 1.31 16.30
C ALA A 137 8.48 0.77 17.49
N ASP A 138 7.17 1.02 17.51
CA ASP A 138 6.20 0.29 18.36
C ASP A 138 5.13 -0.46 17.51
N ALA A 139 5.26 -0.41 16.18
CA ALA A 139 4.45 -1.13 15.20
C ALA A 139 5.31 -2.09 14.35
N ASP A 140 6.41 -2.60 14.91
CA ASP A 140 7.27 -3.56 14.25
C ASP A 140 7.62 -4.69 15.23
N ASN A 141 6.65 -5.56 15.49
CA ASN A 141 6.91 -6.80 16.21
C ASN A 141 7.69 -7.72 15.26
N PRO A 142 9.00 -7.96 15.49
CA PRO A 142 9.84 -8.72 14.57
C PRO A 142 9.35 -10.16 14.42
N ARG A 143 8.68 -10.71 15.44
CA ARG A 143 8.01 -12.02 15.38
C ARG A 143 6.81 -11.97 14.44
N VAL A 144 5.98 -10.92 14.51
CA VAL A 144 4.84 -10.72 13.59
C VAL A 144 5.34 -10.52 12.16
N ARG A 145 6.36 -9.68 11.95
CA ARG A 145 6.95 -9.50 10.62
C ARG A 145 7.46 -10.83 10.08
N ALA A 146 8.18 -11.61 10.88
CA ALA A 146 8.67 -12.92 10.48
C ALA A 146 7.53 -13.92 10.19
N LEU A 147 6.45 -13.93 10.99
CA LEU A 147 5.25 -14.74 10.70
C LEU A 147 4.61 -14.38 9.36
N LEU A 148 4.66 -13.11 8.96
CA LEU A 148 4.08 -12.60 7.71
C LEU A 148 4.98 -12.82 6.48
N THR A 149 6.31 -12.76 6.63
CA THR A 149 7.27 -12.81 5.50
C THR A 149 7.96 -14.17 5.32
N ASP A 150 8.14 -14.95 6.40
CA ASP A 150 8.94 -16.18 6.39
C ASP A 150 8.22 -17.32 7.17
N PRO A 151 7.30 -18.04 6.50
CA PRO A 151 6.40 -18.98 7.17
C PRO A 151 7.07 -20.28 7.64
N GLU A 152 8.27 -20.63 7.15
CA GLU A 152 8.94 -21.89 7.51
C GLU A 152 9.77 -21.79 8.81
N VAL A 153 10.04 -20.59 9.32
CA VAL A 153 10.98 -20.40 10.43
C VAL A 153 10.30 -20.07 11.77
N VAL A 154 9.05 -19.55 11.79
CA VAL A 154 8.45 -18.95 13.00
C VAL A 154 7.05 -19.48 13.37
N THR A 155 6.42 -20.31 12.53
CA THR A 155 5.09 -20.86 12.84
C THR A 155 5.18 -22.02 13.84
N THR A 156 4.32 -21.99 14.87
CA THR A 156 4.23 -23.10 15.83
C THR A 156 3.38 -24.23 15.22
N PRO A 157 3.89 -25.49 15.13
CA PRO A 157 3.12 -26.59 14.58
C PRO A 157 1.77 -26.78 15.26
N GLY A 158 0.71 -26.95 14.46
CA GLY A 158 -0.66 -27.16 14.96
C GLY A 158 -1.41 -25.88 15.34
N LYS A 159 -0.78 -24.71 15.27
CA LYS A 159 -1.46 -23.41 15.42
C LYS A 159 -2.01 -22.92 14.08
N ARG A 160 -3.09 -22.16 14.14
CA ARG A 160 -3.65 -21.43 12.99
C ARG A 160 -3.79 -19.96 13.33
N TYR A 161 -3.65 -19.17 12.28
CA TYR A 161 -3.52 -17.72 12.39
C TYR A 161 -4.54 -17.04 11.52
N ALA A 162 -5.25 -16.07 12.09
CA ALA A 162 -6.03 -15.11 11.34
C ALA A 162 -5.22 -13.82 11.21
N VAL A 163 -5.34 -13.17 10.06
CA VAL A 163 -4.73 -11.88 9.77
C VAL A 163 -5.82 -10.87 9.47
N LEU A 164 -5.82 -9.76 10.19
CA LEU A 164 -6.68 -8.62 9.95
C LEU A 164 -5.87 -7.52 9.29
N ALA A 165 -6.31 -7.08 8.12
CA ALA A 165 -5.80 -5.92 7.42
C ALA A 165 -6.79 -4.76 7.56
N ALA A 166 -6.30 -3.59 7.95
CA ALA A 166 -7.14 -2.43 8.21
C ALA A 166 -6.63 -1.18 7.53
N LYS A 167 -7.56 -0.37 6.99
CA LYS A 167 -7.27 0.91 6.35
C LYS A 167 -8.12 2.02 6.96
N VAL A 168 -7.58 3.23 6.99
CA VAL A 168 -8.29 4.44 7.42
C VAL A 168 -8.34 5.42 6.25
N GLU A 169 -9.54 5.82 5.84
CA GLU A 169 -9.74 6.78 4.74
C GLU A 169 -9.64 8.21 5.26
N SER A 170 -8.41 8.74 5.31
CA SER A 170 -8.15 10.09 5.79
C SER A 170 -6.86 10.67 5.22
N PRO A 171 -6.81 11.98 4.89
CA PRO A 171 -5.56 12.68 4.56
C PRO A 171 -4.53 12.68 5.71
N ARG A 172 -4.95 12.33 6.94
CA ARG A 172 -4.09 12.20 8.13
C ARG A 172 -3.96 10.75 8.60
N ALA A 173 -4.16 9.77 7.70
CA ALA A 173 -4.21 8.36 8.01
C ALA A 173 -3.03 7.88 8.86
N GLN A 174 -1.80 8.33 8.58
CA GLN A 174 -0.60 7.80 9.27
C GLN A 174 -0.68 7.86 10.80
N LYS A 175 -1.15 8.97 11.37
CA LYS A 175 -1.31 9.10 12.83
C LYS A 175 -2.43 8.19 13.35
N MET A 176 -3.51 8.07 12.59
CA MET A 176 -4.66 7.23 12.94
C MET A 176 -4.32 5.74 12.86
N LEU A 177 -3.49 5.32 11.90
CA LEU A 177 -3.01 3.94 11.77
C LEU A 177 -2.19 3.52 12.99
N VAL A 178 -1.34 4.39 13.53
CA VAL A 178 -0.59 4.11 14.76
C VAL A 178 -1.53 3.97 15.97
N GLN A 179 -2.53 4.84 16.08
CA GLN A 179 -3.54 4.75 17.15
C GLN A 179 -4.38 3.47 17.02
N LEU A 180 -4.71 3.09 15.78
CA LEU A 180 -5.45 1.87 15.47
C LEU A 180 -4.64 0.61 15.80
N ALA A 181 -3.36 0.58 15.45
CA ALA A 181 -2.45 -0.51 15.82
C ALA A 181 -2.37 -0.66 17.36
N GLY A 182 -2.28 0.46 18.10
CA GLY A 182 -2.32 0.43 19.56
C GLY A 182 -3.64 -0.11 20.11
N LEU A 183 -4.78 0.29 19.54
CA LEU A 183 -6.10 -0.22 19.94
C LEU A 183 -6.24 -1.73 19.68
N LEU A 184 -5.80 -2.19 18.50
CA LEU A 184 -5.80 -3.60 18.12
C LEU A 184 -4.88 -4.41 19.02
N GLN A 185 -3.68 -3.92 19.32
CA GLN A 185 -2.75 -4.55 20.25
C GLN A 185 -3.33 -4.67 21.66
N LEU A 186 -4.01 -3.64 22.16
CA LEU A 186 -4.66 -3.68 23.48
C LEU A 186 -5.82 -4.68 23.54
N THR A 187 -6.52 -4.88 22.42
CA THR A 187 -7.68 -5.77 22.36
C THR A 187 -7.26 -7.22 22.14
N PHE A 188 -6.33 -7.46 21.21
CA PHE A 188 -6.00 -8.78 20.69
C PHE A 188 -4.59 -9.29 21.04
N GLY A 189 -3.74 -8.44 21.62
CA GLY A 189 -2.31 -8.70 21.84
C GLY A 189 -1.96 -9.61 23.01
N ASN A 190 -2.91 -10.40 23.54
CA ASN A 190 -2.72 -11.18 24.76
C ASN A 190 -2.16 -12.60 24.53
N ALA A 191 -1.88 -13.01 23.28
CA ALA A 191 -1.30 -14.32 22.96
C ALA A 191 0.12 -14.21 22.41
N GLY A 192 0.97 -15.20 22.67
CA GLY A 192 2.41 -15.15 22.40
C GLY A 192 2.80 -15.01 20.91
N ASP A 193 1.90 -15.35 19.99
CA ASP A 193 2.10 -15.17 18.53
C ASP A 193 1.24 -14.03 17.94
N SER A 194 0.58 -13.22 18.78
CA SER A 194 -0.25 -12.11 18.32
C SER A 194 0.51 -10.78 18.29
N GLY A 195 0.19 -9.93 17.31
CA GLY A 195 0.60 -8.54 17.34
C GLY A 195 0.34 -7.76 16.06
N CYS A 196 0.55 -6.46 16.13
CA CYS A 196 0.32 -5.53 15.03
C CYS A 196 1.60 -5.01 14.39
N ILE A 197 1.54 -4.79 13.07
CA ILE A 197 2.46 -3.93 12.34
C ILE A 197 1.72 -2.89 11.52
N VAL A 198 2.41 -1.79 11.18
CA VAL A 198 1.92 -0.81 10.20
C VAL A 198 2.79 -0.94 8.95
N ASP A 199 2.16 -1.31 7.83
CA ASP A 199 2.79 -1.47 6.52
C ASP A 199 2.15 -0.50 5.53
N GLY A 200 2.91 0.50 5.09
CA GLY A 200 2.40 1.61 4.29
C GLY A 200 1.19 2.29 4.92
N ASN A 201 0.03 2.19 4.24
CA ASN A 201 -1.24 2.76 4.68
C ASN A 201 -2.21 1.72 5.29
N THR A 202 -1.66 0.59 5.75
CA THR A 202 -2.43 -0.54 6.28
C THR A 202 -1.89 -0.97 7.64
N VAL A 203 -2.79 -1.23 8.59
CA VAL A 203 -2.45 -1.92 9.84
C VAL A 203 -2.70 -3.41 9.63
N LEU A 204 -1.70 -4.23 9.95
CA LEU A 204 -1.78 -5.69 9.89
C LEU A 204 -1.73 -6.23 11.31
N LEU A 205 -2.77 -6.93 11.74
CA LEU A 205 -2.82 -7.66 13.00
C LEU A 205 -2.75 -9.16 12.70
N VAL A 206 -1.81 -9.86 13.31
CA VAL A 206 -1.77 -11.33 13.34
C VAL A 206 -2.29 -11.78 14.70
N VAL A 207 -3.19 -12.77 14.69
CA VAL A 207 -3.65 -13.43 15.90
C VAL A 207 -3.64 -14.95 15.72
N GLU A 208 -3.26 -15.66 16.77
CA GLU A 208 -3.56 -17.09 16.87
C GLU A 208 -5.06 -17.25 17.14
N SER A 209 -5.78 -17.87 16.22
CA SER A 209 -7.21 -18.15 16.38
C SER A 209 -7.63 -19.30 15.47
N ASP A 210 -8.50 -20.17 15.98
CA ASP A 210 -9.24 -21.17 15.19
C ASP A 210 -10.69 -20.74 14.93
N ASP A 211 -11.17 -19.68 15.59
CA ASP A 211 -12.54 -19.21 15.52
C ASP A 211 -12.62 -17.88 14.75
N GLU A 212 -12.81 -17.99 13.43
CA GLU A 212 -12.98 -16.83 12.53
C GLU A 212 -14.16 -15.95 12.96
N ARG A 213 -15.26 -16.56 13.42
CA ARG A 213 -16.52 -15.84 13.68
C ARG A 213 -16.40 -15.00 14.95
N ALA A 214 -15.85 -15.57 16.02
CA ALA A 214 -15.60 -14.83 17.25
C ALA A 214 -14.64 -13.66 17.00
N PHE A 215 -13.55 -13.91 16.27
CA PHE A 215 -12.59 -12.87 15.93
C PHE A 215 -13.20 -11.76 15.07
N ALA A 216 -13.97 -12.09 14.03
CA ALA A 216 -14.63 -11.11 13.18
C ALA A 216 -15.66 -10.26 13.93
N ALA A 217 -16.42 -10.85 14.86
CA ALA A 217 -17.39 -10.12 15.67
C ALA A 217 -16.72 -9.11 16.62
N GLU A 218 -15.61 -9.49 17.25
CA GLU A 218 -14.85 -8.59 18.12
C GLU A 218 -14.14 -7.49 17.31
N ALA A 219 -13.58 -7.85 16.16
CA ALA A 219 -12.96 -6.91 15.22
C ALA A 219 -13.95 -5.85 14.74
N GLU A 220 -15.20 -6.22 14.45
CA GLU A 220 -16.24 -5.27 14.04
C GLU A 220 -16.56 -4.23 15.12
N GLU A 221 -16.60 -4.66 16.39
CA GLU A 221 -16.82 -3.73 17.50
C GLU A 221 -15.64 -2.76 17.67
N VAL A 222 -14.40 -3.23 17.48
CA VAL A 222 -13.21 -2.38 17.46
C VAL A 222 -13.25 -1.38 16.29
N ARG A 223 -13.61 -1.85 15.09
CA ARG A 223 -13.74 -1.02 13.89
C ARG A 223 -14.72 0.13 14.12
N ARG A 224 -15.90 -0.17 14.66
CA ARG A 224 -16.96 0.80 14.96
C ARG A 224 -16.49 1.87 15.95
N ARG A 225 -15.75 1.47 16.99
CA ARG A 225 -15.15 2.41 17.97
C ARG A 225 -14.08 3.28 17.34
N ALA A 226 -13.21 2.68 16.51
CA ALA A 226 -12.15 3.40 15.80
C ALA A 226 -12.73 4.44 14.83
N GLU A 227 -13.72 4.05 14.01
CA GLU A 227 -14.42 4.96 13.10
C GLU A 227 -15.06 6.14 13.82
N THR A 228 -15.73 5.87 14.95
CA THR A 228 -16.31 6.92 15.81
C THR A 228 -15.22 7.85 16.38
N ALA A 229 -14.12 7.30 16.89
CA ALA A 229 -13.05 8.07 17.51
C ALA A 229 -12.24 8.91 16.51
N PHE A 230 -12.04 8.38 15.30
CA PHE A 230 -11.26 9.03 14.25
C PHE A 230 -12.09 10.02 13.43
N GLY A 231 -13.41 9.85 13.39
CA GLY A 231 -14.28 10.62 12.49
C GLY A 231 -13.94 10.37 11.01
N ALA A 232 -13.47 9.17 10.69
CA ALA A 232 -13.03 8.75 9.37
C ALA A 232 -13.44 7.30 9.15
N ALA A 233 -13.77 6.93 7.90
CA ALA A 233 -14.15 5.56 7.58
C ALA A 233 -12.97 4.61 7.84
N VAL A 234 -13.26 3.50 8.51
CA VAL A 234 -12.30 2.45 8.84
C VAL A 234 -12.83 1.13 8.28
N SER A 235 -12.02 0.47 7.46
CA SER A 235 -12.35 -0.81 6.84
C SER A 235 -11.44 -1.90 7.38
N PHE A 236 -12.02 -3.00 7.84
CA PHE A 236 -11.31 -4.21 8.30
C PHE A 236 -11.62 -5.38 7.39
N ALA A 237 -10.59 -6.13 7.03
CA ALA A 237 -10.67 -7.33 6.21
C ALA A 237 -9.88 -8.45 6.88
N ILE A 238 -10.48 -9.63 6.99
CA ILE A 238 -9.88 -10.77 7.71
C ILE A 238 -9.60 -11.91 6.73
N GLY A 239 -8.40 -12.48 6.81
CA GLY A 239 -8.02 -13.72 6.14
C GLY A 239 -7.60 -14.79 7.14
N GLY A 240 -7.78 -16.06 6.78
CA GLY A 240 -7.57 -17.19 7.68
C GLY A 240 -8.83 -17.52 8.50
N PRO A 241 -8.74 -18.44 9.47
CA PRO A 241 -7.52 -18.97 10.05
C PRO A 241 -6.78 -19.94 9.10
N ASP A 242 -5.46 -19.82 8.99
CA ASP A 242 -4.59 -20.69 8.19
C ASP A 242 -3.35 -21.10 9.00
N ALA A 243 -2.81 -22.29 8.74
CA ALA A 243 -1.55 -22.72 9.36
C ALA A 243 -0.36 -21.83 8.94
N ARG A 244 -0.48 -21.14 7.80
CA ARG A 244 0.52 -20.20 7.26
C ARG A 244 -0.04 -18.77 7.31
N PRO A 245 0.43 -17.91 8.23
CA PRO A 245 -0.01 -16.52 8.33
C PRO A 245 0.17 -15.74 7.02
N ALA A 246 1.20 -16.05 6.22
CA ALA A 246 1.40 -15.44 4.90
C ALA A 246 0.25 -15.70 3.91
N ILE A 247 -0.44 -16.84 4.00
CA ILE A 247 -1.64 -17.13 3.18
C ILE A 247 -2.83 -16.33 3.70
N ALA A 248 -3.03 -16.33 5.01
CA ALA A 248 -4.05 -15.50 5.66
C ALA A 248 -3.87 -14.00 5.34
N LEU A 249 -2.62 -13.50 5.29
CA LEU A 249 -2.29 -12.15 4.87
C LEU A 249 -2.73 -11.86 3.43
N LYS A 250 -2.41 -12.75 2.48
CA LYS A 250 -2.85 -12.59 1.09
C LYS A 250 -4.37 -12.51 0.99
N HIS A 251 -5.07 -13.41 1.68
CA HIS A 251 -6.53 -13.42 1.75
C HIS A 251 -7.10 -12.12 2.35
N ALA A 252 -6.51 -11.63 3.45
CA ALA A 252 -6.92 -10.36 4.06
C ALA A 252 -6.77 -9.18 3.09
N HIS A 253 -5.64 -9.09 2.37
CA HIS A 253 -5.45 -8.07 1.34
C HIS A 253 -6.41 -8.20 0.15
N TRP A 254 -6.70 -9.43 -0.31
CA TRP A 254 -7.67 -9.65 -1.39
C TRP A 254 -9.06 -9.14 -1.04
N VAL A 255 -9.44 -9.28 0.23
CA VAL A 255 -10.70 -8.75 0.75
C VAL A 255 -10.61 -7.24 0.95
N LEU A 256 -9.51 -6.73 1.51
CA LEU A 256 -9.34 -5.28 1.76
C LEU A 256 -9.38 -4.47 0.45
N ASP A 257 -8.80 -4.99 -0.63
CA ASP A 257 -8.82 -4.33 -1.94
C ASP A 257 -10.20 -4.42 -2.61
N ALA A 258 -11.04 -5.34 -2.16
CA ALA A 258 -12.39 -5.57 -2.69
C ALA A 258 -13.47 -4.78 -1.95
N ILE A 259 -13.19 -4.37 -0.72
CA ILE A 259 -14.20 -3.87 0.21
C ILE A 259 -14.54 -2.40 -0.12
N GLU A 260 -15.83 -2.07 -0.06
CA GLU A 260 -16.28 -0.69 -0.19
C GLU A 260 -15.91 0.12 1.07
N THR A 261 -15.66 1.42 0.88
CA THR A 261 -15.36 2.33 1.98
C THR A 261 -16.51 2.37 2.99
N GLY A 262 -16.21 2.12 4.27
CA GLY A 262 -17.21 2.15 5.34
C GLY A 262 -18.08 0.89 5.45
N ALA A 263 -17.75 -0.17 4.69
CA ALA A 263 -18.40 -1.47 4.87
C ALA A 263 -18.08 -2.10 6.23
N GLN A 264 -18.94 -3.03 6.65
CA GLN A 264 -18.71 -3.86 7.83
C GLN A 264 -17.49 -4.75 7.66
N THR A 265 -16.86 -5.13 8.77
CA THR A 265 -15.78 -6.12 8.80
C THR A 265 -16.23 -7.38 8.09
N THR A 266 -15.43 -7.86 7.14
CA THR A 266 -15.74 -9.06 6.37
C THR A 266 -14.53 -9.98 6.25
N THR A 267 -14.79 -11.25 5.96
CA THR A 267 -13.76 -12.29 5.90
C THR A 267 -13.53 -12.78 4.48
N PHE A 268 -12.39 -13.43 4.29
CA PHE A 268 -12.11 -14.12 3.04
C PHE A 268 -13.12 -15.23 2.78
N GLU A 269 -13.54 -16.00 3.79
CA GLU A 269 -14.53 -17.06 3.57
C GLU A 269 -15.88 -16.50 3.08
N GLN A 270 -16.30 -15.34 3.58
CA GLN A 270 -17.52 -14.67 3.12
C GLN A 270 -17.43 -14.20 1.67
N ASN A 271 -16.24 -13.86 1.19
CA ASN A 271 -16.01 -13.29 -0.15
C ASN A 271 -15.21 -14.22 -1.07
N ARG A 272 -14.96 -15.47 -0.68
CA ARG A 272 -13.94 -16.35 -1.27
C ARG A 272 -14.07 -16.42 -2.78
N VAL A 273 -15.28 -16.66 -3.28
CA VAL A 273 -15.54 -16.83 -4.71
C VAL A 273 -15.26 -15.53 -5.47
N SER A 274 -15.83 -14.40 -5.03
CA SER A 274 -15.73 -13.13 -5.75
C SER A 274 -14.30 -12.59 -5.76
N VAL A 275 -13.60 -12.60 -4.63
CA VAL A 275 -12.22 -12.08 -4.55
C VAL A 275 -11.23 -13.01 -5.24
N THR A 276 -11.40 -14.34 -5.15
CA THR A 276 -10.52 -15.29 -5.84
C THR A 276 -10.67 -15.16 -7.36
N LEU A 277 -11.91 -15.06 -7.87
CA LEU A 277 -12.14 -14.86 -9.30
C LEU A 277 -11.59 -13.52 -9.79
N ARG A 278 -11.73 -12.43 -9.02
CA ARG A 278 -11.12 -11.14 -9.36
C ARG A 278 -9.60 -11.25 -9.48
N ARG A 279 -8.94 -11.86 -8.49
CA ARG A 279 -7.48 -12.03 -8.49
C ARG A 279 -6.98 -12.96 -9.59
N ALA A 280 -7.70 -14.05 -9.85
CA ALA A 280 -7.41 -14.91 -10.99
C ALA A 280 -7.55 -14.11 -12.30
N GLY A 281 -8.58 -13.26 -12.41
CA GLY A 281 -8.76 -12.38 -13.55
C GLY A 281 -7.60 -11.40 -13.76
N GLU A 282 -7.18 -10.71 -12.69
CA GLU A 282 -6.02 -9.79 -12.71
C GLU A 282 -4.74 -10.52 -13.14
N ALA A 283 -4.40 -11.63 -12.48
CA ALA A 283 -3.19 -12.40 -12.79
C ALA A 283 -3.18 -12.95 -14.23
N LEU A 284 -4.35 -13.30 -14.75
CA LEU A 284 -4.50 -13.80 -16.12
C LEU A 284 -4.63 -12.69 -17.15
N SER A 285 -4.93 -11.45 -16.75
CA SER A 285 -4.95 -10.31 -17.68
C SER A 285 -3.55 -9.93 -18.18
N GLU A 286 -2.52 -10.24 -17.38
CA GLU A 286 -1.11 -10.04 -17.74
C GLU A 286 -0.57 -11.16 -18.65
N VAL A 287 -1.24 -12.32 -18.66
CA VAL A 287 -0.93 -13.43 -19.56
C VAL A 287 -1.80 -13.28 -20.80
N SER A 288 -1.22 -13.24 -22.00
CA SER A 288 -2.02 -13.28 -23.22
C SER A 288 -2.69 -14.65 -23.34
N LEU A 289 -3.89 -14.78 -22.77
CA LEU A 289 -4.84 -15.87 -23.00
C LEU A 289 -5.55 -15.70 -24.35
N ALA A 290 -4.99 -14.89 -25.26
CA ALA A 290 -5.54 -14.59 -26.56
C ALA A 290 -5.82 -15.90 -27.30
N LEU A 291 -7.10 -16.26 -27.36
CA LEU A 291 -7.59 -17.27 -28.26
C LEU A 291 -7.89 -16.57 -29.58
N PRO A 292 -7.11 -16.81 -30.65
CA PRO A 292 -7.34 -16.12 -31.93
C PRO A 292 -8.77 -16.33 -32.46
N ALA A 293 -9.39 -17.46 -32.09
CA ALA A 293 -10.79 -17.73 -32.41
C ALA A 293 -11.78 -16.80 -31.67
N VAL A 294 -11.54 -16.49 -30.40
CA VAL A 294 -12.36 -15.54 -29.62
C VAL A 294 -12.16 -14.12 -30.12
N GLU A 295 -10.93 -13.72 -30.45
CA GLU A 295 -10.64 -12.40 -31.01
C GLU A 295 -11.30 -12.18 -32.38
N ARG A 296 -11.25 -13.20 -33.26
CA ARG A 296 -11.97 -13.17 -34.55
C ARG A 296 -13.48 -13.08 -34.35
N MET A 297 -14.02 -13.81 -33.37
CA MET A 297 -15.45 -13.75 -33.04
C MET A 297 -15.87 -12.37 -32.57
N LEU A 298 -15.12 -11.76 -31.64
CA LEU A 298 -15.37 -10.39 -31.16
C LEU A 298 -15.22 -9.35 -32.28
N SER A 299 -14.26 -9.54 -33.18
CA SER A 299 -14.07 -8.67 -34.34
C SER A 299 -15.24 -8.77 -35.33
N CYS A 300 -15.76 -9.97 -35.57
CA CYS A 300 -16.94 -10.21 -36.40
C CYS A 300 -18.22 -9.60 -35.78
N ASP A 301 -18.40 -9.76 -34.46
CA ASP A 301 -19.49 -9.11 -33.73
C ASP A 301 -19.42 -7.58 -33.92
N ALA A 302 -18.24 -6.98 -33.81
CA ALA A 302 -18.04 -5.55 -34.00
C ALA A 302 -18.22 -5.06 -35.45
N SER A 303 -17.72 -5.80 -36.45
CA SER A 303 -17.77 -5.37 -37.85
C SER A 303 -19.11 -5.64 -38.54
N GLU A 304 -19.80 -6.72 -38.16
CA GLU A 304 -21.02 -7.19 -38.83
C GLU A 304 -22.28 -6.99 -37.98
N GLY A 305 -22.15 -6.49 -36.75
CA GLY A 305 -23.28 -6.32 -35.82
C GLY A 305 -23.88 -7.65 -35.36
N THR A 306 -23.04 -8.71 -35.33
CA THR A 306 -23.44 -10.02 -34.82
C THR A 306 -23.28 -10.09 -33.30
N GLU A 307 -23.82 -11.13 -32.68
CA GLU A 307 -23.81 -11.31 -31.21
C GLU A 307 -23.42 -12.74 -30.83
N TYR A 308 -22.41 -13.28 -31.51
CA TYR A 308 -21.90 -14.61 -31.26
C TYR A 308 -21.28 -14.72 -29.88
N ALA A 309 -20.48 -13.73 -29.45
CA ALA A 309 -19.87 -13.72 -28.12
C ALA A 309 -20.92 -13.70 -27.01
N ALA A 310 -22.00 -12.93 -27.17
CA ALA A 310 -23.11 -12.89 -26.22
C ALA A 310 -23.86 -14.24 -26.16
N THR A 311 -24.05 -14.89 -27.31
CA THR A 311 -24.67 -16.22 -27.41
C THR A 311 -23.82 -17.28 -26.67
N VAL A 312 -22.50 -17.26 -26.90
CA VAL A 312 -21.56 -18.17 -26.22
C VAL A 312 -21.55 -17.90 -24.71
N LEU A 313 -21.39 -16.64 -24.27
CA LEU A 313 -21.43 -16.29 -22.85
C LEU A 313 -22.73 -16.73 -22.17
N ALA A 314 -23.88 -16.56 -22.82
CA ALA A 314 -25.17 -17.02 -22.30
C ALA A 314 -25.21 -18.55 -22.16
N LEU A 315 -24.69 -19.30 -23.15
CA LEU A 315 -24.61 -20.76 -23.04
C LEU A 315 -23.77 -21.18 -21.82
N LEU A 316 -22.62 -20.53 -21.61
CA LEU A 316 -21.69 -20.86 -20.53
C LEU A 316 -22.23 -20.47 -19.15
N ALA A 317 -22.88 -19.31 -19.05
CA ALA A 317 -23.51 -18.83 -17.82
C ALA A 317 -24.70 -19.71 -17.36
N HIS A 318 -25.30 -20.47 -18.27
CA HIS A 318 -26.41 -21.37 -17.99
C HIS A 318 -26.01 -22.86 -18.11
N GLU A 319 -24.77 -23.21 -17.79
CA GLU A 319 -24.29 -24.61 -17.72
C GLU A 319 -24.56 -25.43 -19.00
N SER A 320 -24.43 -24.80 -20.17
CA SER A 320 -24.77 -25.37 -21.47
C SER A 320 -26.25 -25.73 -21.68
N ASN A 321 -27.16 -25.20 -20.86
CA ASN A 321 -28.60 -25.31 -21.05
C ASN A 321 -29.10 -24.31 -22.11
N VAL A 322 -29.30 -24.81 -23.33
CA VAL A 322 -29.78 -24.03 -24.47
C VAL A 322 -31.13 -23.35 -24.20
N ALA A 323 -32.05 -24.00 -23.50
CA ALA A 323 -33.38 -23.42 -23.25
C ALA A 323 -33.26 -22.19 -22.34
N ALA A 324 -32.55 -22.32 -21.21
CA ALA A 324 -32.32 -21.22 -20.28
C ALA A 324 -31.48 -20.09 -20.91
N ALA A 325 -30.42 -20.44 -21.64
CA ALA A 325 -29.56 -19.46 -22.30
C ALA A 325 -30.25 -18.70 -23.43
N SER A 326 -31.09 -19.37 -24.22
CA SER A 326 -31.86 -18.70 -25.27
C SER A 326 -32.88 -17.72 -24.69
N ALA A 327 -33.53 -18.10 -23.59
CA ALA A 327 -34.48 -17.25 -22.88
C ALA A 327 -33.80 -15.99 -22.28
N SER A 328 -32.58 -16.11 -21.74
CA SER A 328 -31.88 -14.95 -21.15
C SER A 328 -31.48 -13.89 -22.17
N LEU A 329 -31.39 -14.26 -23.46
CA LEU A 329 -31.16 -13.33 -24.58
C LEU A 329 -32.44 -12.96 -25.35
N TYR A 330 -33.63 -13.36 -24.87
CA TYR A 330 -34.90 -13.18 -25.58
C TYR A 330 -34.90 -13.77 -27.01
N LEU A 331 -34.15 -14.86 -27.23
CA LEU A 331 -34.03 -15.55 -28.51
C LEU A 331 -34.86 -16.84 -28.52
N HIS A 332 -35.39 -17.19 -29.69
CA HIS A 332 -35.96 -18.51 -29.88
C HIS A 332 -34.85 -19.59 -29.83
N PRO A 333 -35.09 -20.78 -29.21
CA PRO A 333 -34.07 -21.83 -29.11
C PRO A 333 -33.43 -22.25 -30.43
N ASN A 334 -34.17 -22.19 -31.54
CA ASN A 334 -33.62 -22.51 -32.87
C ASN A 334 -32.62 -21.46 -33.36
N THR A 335 -32.90 -20.18 -33.15
CA THR A 335 -31.99 -19.08 -33.49
C THR A 335 -30.72 -19.16 -32.64
N PHE A 336 -30.87 -19.52 -31.37
CA PHE A 336 -29.74 -19.73 -30.47
C PHE A 336 -28.83 -20.88 -30.94
N ARG A 337 -29.42 -22.05 -31.23
CA ARG A 337 -28.67 -23.20 -31.79
C ARG A 337 -28.01 -22.86 -33.14
N TYR A 338 -28.69 -22.08 -33.97
CA TYR A 338 -28.10 -21.59 -35.21
C TYR A 338 -26.84 -20.76 -34.94
N ARG A 339 -26.90 -19.78 -34.02
CA ARG A 339 -25.74 -18.95 -33.64
C ARG A 339 -24.59 -19.79 -33.05
N LEU A 340 -24.90 -20.82 -32.25
CA LEU A 340 -23.90 -21.76 -31.73
C LEU A 340 -23.24 -22.61 -32.83
N ARG A 341 -24.02 -23.11 -33.79
CA ARG A 341 -23.46 -23.85 -34.93
C ARG A 341 -22.55 -22.94 -35.77
N ARG A 342 -22.97 -21.70 -36.01
CA ARG A 342 -22.17 -20.71 -36.75
C ARG A 342 -20.86 -20.36 -36.04
N THR A 343 -20.83 -20.32 -34.72
CA THR A 343 -19.58 -20.08 -33.98
C THR A 343 -18.56 -21.21 -34.16
N LYS A 344 -19.02 -22.47 -34.16
CA LYS A 344 -18.17 -23.62 -34.49
C LYS A 344 -17.67 -23.56 -35.95
N GLU A 345 -18.55 -23.26 -36.89
CA GLU A 345 -18.23 -23.18 -38.33
C GLU A 345 -17.29 -22.01 -38.71
N LEU A 346 -17.51 -20.82 -38.14
CA LEU A 346 -16.78 -19.61 -38.51
C LEU A 346 -15.44 -19.46 -37.77
N PHE A 347 -15.39 -19.89 -36.52
CA PHE A 347 -14.24 -19.61 -35.65
C PHE A 347 -13.48 -20.86 -35.22
N GLY A 348 -14.04 -22.06 -35.45
CA GLY A 348 -13.46 -23.33 -35.00
C GLY A 348 -13.58 -23.56 -33.49
N LEU A 349 -14.53 -22.89 -32.83
CA LEU A 349 -14.76 -23.03 -31.39
C LEU A 349 -15.59 -24.28 -31.11
N ASP A 350 -14.93 -25.35 -30.65
CA ASP A 350 -15.61 -26.56 -30.20
C ASP A 350 -16.01 -26.47 -28.73
N LEU A 351 -17.25 -26.04 -28.47
CA LEU A 351 -17.78 -25.90 -27.12
C LEU A 351 -18.23 -27.23 -26.49
N ASP A 352 -18.16 -28.34 -27.23
CA ASP A 352 -18.40 -29.69 -26.71
C ASP A 352 -17.18 -30.18 -25.88
N ASP A 353 -15.99 -29.64 -26.16
CA ASP A 353 -14.77 -29.89 -25.39
C ASP A 353 -14.73 -29.06 -24.10
N VAL A 354 -14.48 -29.73 -22.97
CA VAL A 354 -14.52 -29.13 -21.63
C VAL A 354 -13.44 -28.07 -21.43
N ASP A 355 -12.24 -28.31 -21.96
CA ASP A 355 -11.08 -27.43 -21.79
C ASP A 355 -11.20 -26.19 -22.69
N THR A 356 -11.61 -26.39 -23.95
CA THR A 356 -11.94 -25.31 -24.88
C THR A 356 -13.02 -24.41 -24.30
N ARG A 357 -14.07 -25.00 -23.73
CA ARG A 357 -15.16 -24.26 -23.10
C ARG A 357 -14.69 -23.40 -21.93
N LEU A 358 -13.86 -23.95 -21.04
CA LEU A 358 -13.27 -23.20 -19.92
C LEU A 358 -12.42 -22.02 -20.42
N LEU A 359 -11.53 -22.28 -21.38
CA LEU A 359 -10.63 -21.26 -21.90
C LEU A 359 -11.37 -20.15 -22.66
N VAL A 360 -12.41 -20.50 -23.43
CA VAL A 360 -13.31 -19.54 -24.08
C VAL A 360 -14.05 -18.72 -23.04
N TRP A 361 -14.55 -19.33 -21.97
CA TRP A 361 -15.25 -18.61 -20.91
C TRP A 361 -14.33 -17.58 -20.26
N MET A 362 -13.12 -18.00 -19.86
CA MET A 362 -12.12 -17.14 -19.24
C MET A 362 -11.70 -16.00 -20.18
N SER A 363 -11.42 -16.30 -21.45
CA SER A 363 -11.06 -15.31 -22.47
C SER A 363 -12.17 -14.27 -22.66
N LEU A 364 -13.44 -14.69 -22.76
CA LEU A 364 -14.57 -13.76 -22.89
C LEU A 364 -14.79 -12.90 -21.64
N ARG A 365 -14.70 -13.48 -20.44
CA ARG A 365 -14.82 -12.76 -19.16
C ARG A 365 -13.76 -11.66 -19.02
N LEU A 366 -12.52 -11.98 -19.38
CA LEU A 366 -11.38 -11.04 -19.32
C LEU A 366 -11.49 -9.92 -20.35
N THR A 367 -11.85 -10.24 -21.60
CA THR A 367 -11.90 -9.24 -22.68
C THR A 367 -13.14 -8.34 -22.62
N THR A 368 -14.26 -8.84 -22.08
CA THR A 368 -15.52 -8.08 -22.03
C THR A 368 -15.80 -7.43 -20.67
N GLY A 369 -15.02 -7.75 -19.63
CA GLY A 369 -15.19 -7.21 -18.28
C GLY A 369 -16.50 -7.60 -17.58
N ARG A 370 -17.18 -8.63 -18.07
CA ARG A 370 -18.51 -9.07 -17.60
C ARG A 370 -18.45 -10.30 -16.74
#